data_AF-A0A2Z7AN15-F1
#
_entry.id   AF-A0A2Z7AN15-F1
#
_cell.length_a   1.000
_cell.length_b   1.000
_cell.length_c   1.000
_cell.angle_alpha   90.00
_cell.angle_beta   90.00
_cell.angle_gamma   90.00
#
_symmetry.space_group_name_H-M   'P 1'
#
loop_
_entity.id
_entity.type
_entity.pdbx_description
1 polymer ?
#
loop_
_entity_poly.entity_id
_entity_poly.type
_entity_poly.pdbx_seq_one_letter_code
_entity_poly.pdbx_strand_id
1 'polypeptide(L)'
;MSSSISQDDKLSQLIRDYFESGGSTVTESCFYLSSRSSRLDHDDPTHYSNLQEILEDRTEAENEIHGKVLMYLRDADEFVLKNIRKLRKLIVYRLEKDNYESHLCRTSWSTPFDCPSGEYEYVEVVMRNKDGGTVRVIVDLDFRTEFELARPTPDYEELKDALPSIFVGDEEKIDKLVSLVCSAAKQSLKARGLHIPPWRKESHMKSKWLSSNRKRVSSAEFMSCLSKYMTQNGNACFLDLVQADQQLGTYNC
;
A
#
# COMPACT_ATOMS: atom_id res chain seq x y z
N MET A 1 21.17 -33.30 -11.40
CA MET A 1 21.76 -32.71 -10.18
C MET A 1 21.44 -31.23 -10.23
N SER A 2 20.45 -30.78 -9.47
CA SER A 2 20.08 -29.36 -9.44
C SER A 2 21.09 -28.62 -8.57
N SER A 3 21.93 -27.77 -9.17
CA SER A 3 22.82 -26.88 -8.41
C SER A 3 21.97 -25.89 -7.62
N SER A 4 21.86 -26.10 -6.31
CA SER A 4 21.34 -25.11 -5.39
C SER A 4 22.32 -23.94 -5.36
N ILE A 5 21.94 -22.79 -5.94
CA ILE A 5 22.68 -21.53 -5.81
C ILE A 5 22.85 -21.23 -4.31
N SER A 6 24.09 -21.02 -3.88
CA SER A 6 24.42 -20.71 -2.48
C SER A 6 23.72 -19.41 -2.05
N GLN A 7 23.40 -19.28 -0.75
CA GLN A 7 22.87 -18.03 -0.22
C GLN A 7 23.83 -16.87 -0.48
N ASP A 8 25.15 -17.09 -0.44
CA ASP A 8 26.14 -16.05 -0.76
C ASP A 8 26.10 -15.60 -2.22
N ASP A 9 25.80 -16.52 -3.14
CA ASP A 9 25.68 -16.21 -4.57
C ASP A 9 24.41 -15.39 -4.84
N LYS A 10 23.31 -15.71 -4.14
CA LYS A 10 22.08 -14.90 -4.20
C LYS A 10 22.30 -13.50 -3.63
N LEU A 11 23.07 -13.37 -2.55
CA LEU A 11 23.39 -12.07 -1.93
C LEU A 11 24.28 -11.24 -2.84
N SER A 12 25.29 -11.88 -3.41
CA SER A 12 26.16 -11.27 -4.40
C SER A 12 25.38 -10.81 -5.62
N GLN A 13 24.40 -11.60 -6.10
CA GLN A 13 23.54 -11.19 -7.22
C GLN A 13 22.63 -10.03 -6.84
N LEU A 14 22.03 -10.02 -5.65
CA LEU A 14 21.14 -8.93 -5.22
C LEU A 14 21.90 -7.61 -5.04
N ILE A 15 23.12 -7.67 -4.49
CA ILE A 15 24.03 -6.52 -4.39
C ILE A 15 24.45 -6.05 -5.78
N ARG A 16 24.79 -6.98 -6.68
CA ARG A 16 25.17 -6.67 -8.06
C ARG A 16 24.02 -6.01 -8.82
N ASP A 17 22.82 -6.58 -8.75
CA ASP A 17 21.60 -6.00 -9.34
C ASP A 17 21.29 -4.62 -8.77
N TYR A 18 21.57 -4.38 -7.48
CA TYR A 18 21.44 -3.06 -6.86
C TYR A 18 22.38 -2.04 -7.50
N PHE A 19 23.66 -2.37 -7.65
CA PHE A 19 24.66 -1.47 -8.24
C PHE A 19 24.53 -1.33 -9.76
N GLU A 20 24.19 -2.40 -10.48
CA GLU A 20 24.07 -2.43 -11.94
C GLU A 20 22.74 -1.83 -12.43
N SER A 21 21.63 -1.97 -11.66
CA SER A 21 20.37 -1.29 -12.01
C SER A 21 20.42 0.24 -11.88
N GLY A 22 21.48 0.78 -11.26
CA GLY A 22 21.72 2.22 -11.11
C GLY A 22 22.86 2.78 -11.95
N GLY A 23 23.60 1.93 -12.66
CA GLY A 23 24.82 2.29 -13.36
C GLY A 23 24.71 2.03 -14.85
N SER A 24 24.41 3.07 -15.63
CA SER A 24 25.12 3.20 -16.89
C SER A 24 26.61 3.16 -16.54
N THR A 25 27.34 2.20 -17.09
CA THR A 25 28.73 1.86 -16.79
C THR A 25 29.59 3.10 -16.52
N VAL A 26 29.91 3.36 -15.25
CA VAL A 26 30.98 4.28 -14.88
C VAL A 26 32.26 3.45 -14.87
N THR A 27 32.82 3.27 -16.06
CA THR A 27 34.26 3.03 -16.20
C THR A 27 34.97 4.34 -15.89
N GLU A 28 35.99 4.24 -15.05
CA GLU A 28 36.95 5.30 -14.74
C GLU A 28 37.39 6.04 -16.01
N SER A 29 36.94 7.28 -16.20
CA SER A 29 37.68 8.32 -16.92
C SER A 29 36.97 9.67 -16.76
N CYS A 30 37.34 10.40 -15.72
CA CYS A 30 37.06 11.82 -15.64
C CYS A 30 38.15 12.61 -16.39
N PHE A 31 38.19 12.64 -17.73
CA PHE A 31 38.96 13.68 -18.47
C PHE A 31 38.49 13.84 -19.93
N TYR A 32 37.95 15.03 -20.26
CA TYR A 32 37.71 15.68 -21.58
C TYR A 32 36.95 14.87 -22.67
N LEU A 33 35.89 15.31 -23.34
CA LEU A 33 35.54 16.61 -23.91
C LEU A 33 34.00 16.70 -24.11
N SER A 34 33.52 17.94 -24.10
CA SER A 34 32.16 18.36 -24.49
C SER A 34 31.73 17.89 -25.88
N SER A 35 30.46 17.49 -26.01
CA SER A 35 29.64 17.88 -27.15
C SER A 35 28.14 17.82 -26.84
N ARG A 36 27.53 19.01 -26.97
CA ARG A 36 26.09 19.31 -27.11
C ARG A 36 25.19 19.08 -25.89
N SER A 37 25.21 20.10 -25.04
CA SER A 37 24.08 20.55 -24.23
C SER A 37 22.78 20.57 -25.04
N SER A 38 21.90 19.62 -24.75
CA SER A 38 20.45 19.79 -24.91
C SER A 38 19.87 20.08 -23.52
N ARG A 39 19.88 21.38 -23.20
CA ARG A 39 18.91 22.10 -22.35
C ARG A 39 18.49 21.41 -21.05
N LEU A 40 19.09 21.87 -19.96
CA LEU A 40 18.44 21.95 -18.67
C LEU A 40 17.32 22.98 -18.78
N ASP A 41 16.08 22.50 -18.86
CA ASP A 41 14.80 23.20 -18.60
C ASP A 41 13.81 22.03 -18.40
N HIS A 42 13.18 21.81 -17.26
CA HIS A 42 12.13 22.66 -16.70
C HIS A 42 11.87 22.22 -15.25
N ASP A 43 11.62 23.18 -14.34
CA ASP A 43 10.66 22.96 -13.25
C ASP A 43 9.45 22.23 -13.85
N ASP A 44 9.02 21.10 -13.26
CA ASP A 44 7.92 20.33 -13.81
C ASP A 44 6.66 20.41 -12.93
N PRO A 45 5.84 21.48 -13.09
CA PRO A 45 4.49 21.59 -12.52
C PRO A 45 3.55 20.43 -12.87
N THR A 46 3.91 19.55 -13.81
CA THR A 46 2.97 18.54 -14.31
C THR A 46 2.69 17.43 -13.30
N HIS A 47 3.65 17.03 -12.45
CA HIS A 47 3.40 15.96 -11.47
C HIS A 47 2.29 16.35 -10.50
N TYR A 48 2.21 17.63 -10.14
CA TYR A 48 1.21 18.15 -9.24
C TYR A 48 -0.18 18.21 -9.84
N SER A 49 -0.29 18.75 -11.06
CA SER A 49 -1.55 18.83 -11.79
C SER A 49 -2.09 17.42 -12.09
N ASN A 50 -1.22 16.51 -12.52
CA ASN A 50 -1.58 15.11 -12.77
C ASN A 50 -2.02 14.41 -11.46
N LEU A 51 -1.38 14.72 -10.33
CA LEU A 51 -1.80 14.17 -9.03
C LEU A 51 -3.20 14.65 -8.66
N GLN A 52 -3.48 15.95 -8.79
CA GLN A 52 -4.80 16.52 -8.51
C GLN A 52 -5.86 15.89 -9.41
N GLU A 53 -5.60 15.77 -10.71
CA GLU A 53 -6.51 15.13 -11.66
C GLU A 53 -6.87 13.70 -11.23
N ILE A 54 -5.88 12.89 -10.85
CA ILE A 54 -6.12 11.51 -10.38
C ILE A 54 -6.91 11.46 -9.06
N LEU A 55 -6.66 12.41 -8.14
CA LEU A 55 -7.32 12.45 -6.83
C LEU A 55 -8.74 13.04 -6.88
N GLU A 56 -9.02 13.89 -7.87
CA GLU A 56 -10.32 14.52 -8.11
C GLU A 56 -11.31 13.57 -8.79
N ASP A 57 -10.82 12.66 -9.64
CA ASP A 57 -11.63 11.64 -10.29
C ASP A 57 -12.10 10.57 -9.29
N ARG A 58 -13.08 10.87 -8.43
CA ARG A 58 -13.64 9.94 -7.44
C ARG A 58 -14.94 9.30 -7.89
N THR A 59 -15.00 7.98 -7.80
CA THR A 59 -16.24 7.25 -8.09
C THR A 59 -17.25 7.37 -6.94
N GLU A 60 -18.53 7.07 -7.20
CA GLU A 60 -19.59 7.03 -6.18
C GLU A 60 -19.22 6.04 -5.05
N ALA A 61 -18.71 4.86 -5.44
CA ALA A 61 -18.24 3.82 -4.52
C ALA A 61 -17.10 4.30 -3.62
N GLU A 62 -16.11 4.99 -4.16
CA GLU A 62 -15.00 5.53 -3.38
C GLU A 62 -15.46 6.60 -2.39
N ASN A 63 -16.34 7.51 -2.81
CA ASN A 63 -16.88 8.54 -1.93
C ASN A 63 -17.69 7.94 -0.77
N GLU A 64 -18.50 6.92 -1.06
CA GLU A 64 -19.26 6.19 -0.05
C GLU A 64 -18.35 5.53 0.99
N ILE A 65 -17.37 4.74 0.54
CA ILE A 65 -16.44 4.05 1.44
C ILE A 65 -15.57 5.04 2.21
N HIS A 66 -15.09 6.10 1.57
CA HIS A 66 -14.31 7.15 2.22
C HIS A 66 -15.13 7.85 3.31
N GLY A 67 -16.40 8.18 3.05
CA GLY A 67 -17.30 8.74 4.05
C GLY A 67 -17.51 7.82 5.26
N LYS A 68 -17.73 6.52 5.02
CA LYS A 68 -17.86 5.51 6.08
C LYS A 68 -16.58 5.39 6.91
N VAL A 69 -15.42 5.30 6.26
CA VAL A 69 -14.12 5.24 6.95
C VAL A 69 -13.94 6.46 7.86
N LEU A 70 -14.17 7.67 7.37
CA LEU A 70 -14.05 8.89 8.18
C LEU A 70 -15.03 8.90 9.36
N MET A 71 -16.26 8.40 9.17
CA MET A 71 -17.22 8.25 10.27
C MET A 71 -16.69 7.30 11.34
N TYR A 72 -16.20 6.12 10.96
CA TYR A 72 -15.66 5.14 11.93
C TYR A 72 -14.42 5.64 12.67
N LEU A 73 -13.59 6.45 12.01
CA LEU A 73 -12.41 7.04 12.65
C LEU A 73 -12.79 8.08 13.71
N ARG A 74 -13.89 8.82 13.53
CA ARG A 74 -14.40 9.76 14.54
C ARG A 74 -14.92 9.06 15.78
N ASP A 75 -15.50 7.88 15.61
CA ASP A 75 -16.07 7.06 16.69
C ASP A 75 -15.04 6.10 17.33
N ALA A 76 -13.82 6.06 16.81
CA ALA A 76 -12.77 5.16 17.29
C ALA A 76 -12.09 5.71 18.54
N ASP A 77 -11.72 4.81 19.45
CA ASP A 77 -10.94 5.13 20.64
C ASP A 77 -9.52 5.59 20.25
N GLU A 78 -8.99 6.59 20.96
CA GLU A 78 -7.65 7.15 20.73
C GLU A 78 -6.55 6.08 20.79
N PHE A 79 -6.71 5.06 21.64
CA PHE A 79 -5.77 3.94 21.72
C PHE A 79 -5.73 3.09 20.44
N VAL A 80 -6.86 2.94 19.75
CA VAL A 80 -6.93 2.21 18.47
C VAL A 80 -6.36 3.06 17.34
N LEU A 81 -6.61 4.37 17.35
CA LEU A 81 -6.03 5.30 16.38
C LEU A 81 -4.49 5.25 16.37
N LYS A 82 -3.86 4.98 17.53
CA LYS A 82 -2.40 4.83 17.65
C LYS A 82 -1.84 3.51 17.12
N ASN A 83 -2.68 2.54 16.78
CA ASN A 83 -2.25 1.25 16.25
C ASN A 83 -2.92 0.95 14.91
N ILE A 84 -2.22 1.29 13.83
CA ILE A 84 -2.72 1.16 12.45
C ILE A 84 -3.20 -0.27 12.11
N ARG A 85 -2.55 -1.30 12.67
CA ARG A 85 -2.98 -2.70 12.49
C ARG A 85 -4.34 -2.95 13.14
N LYS A 86 -4.55 -2.48 14.38
CA LYS A 86 -5.85 -2.56 15.04
C LYS A 86 -6.91 -1.68 14.37
N LEU A 87 -6.49 -0.58 13.76
CA LEU A 87 -7.38 0.35 13.07
C LEU A 87 -7.94 -0.25 11.77
N ARG A 88 -7.08 -0.78 10.88
CA ARG A 88 -7.51 -1.49 9.65
C ARG A 88 -8.53 -2.58 9.97
N LYS A 89 -8.20 -3.32 11.03
CA LYS A 89 -9.03 -4.30 11.68
C LYS A 89 -10.40 -3.70 12.08
N LEU A 90 -10.46 -2.68 12.92
CA LEU A 90 -11.72 -2.01 13.27
C LEU A 90 -12.56 -1.59 12.05
N ILE A 91 -11.92 -1.05 11.01
CA ILE A 91 -12.60 -0.63 9.77
C ILE A 91 -13.29 -1.80 9.08
N VAL A 92 -12.61 -2.95 8.91
CA VAL A 92 -13.21 -4.16 8.33
C VAL A 92 -14.45 -4.57 9.11
N TYR A 93 -14.35 -4.65 10.45
CA TYR A 93 -15.50 -5.04 11.28
C TYR A 93 -16.69 -4.06 11.13
N ARG A 94 -16.43 -2.75 11.11
CA ARG A 94 -17.48 -1.75 10.97
C ARG A 94 -18.14 -1.79 9.60
N LEU A 95 -17.35 -1.98 8.53
CA LEU A 95 -17.87 -2.17 7.18
C LEU A 95 -18.72 -3.45 7.07
N GLU A 96 -18.28 -4.57 7.63
CA GLU A 96 -19.08 -5.81 7.68
C GLU A 96 -20.41 -5.59 8.44
N LYS A 97 -20.40 -4.83 9.55
CA LYS A 97 -21.63 -4.50 10.29
C LYS A 97 -22.60 -3.63 9.52
N ASP A 98 -22.08 -2.80 8.62
CA ASP A 98 -22.88 -2.01 7.68
C ASP A 98 -23.25 -2.80 6.41
N ASN A 99 -22.99 -4.13 6.39
CA ASN A 99 -23.30 -5.07 5.31
C ASN A 99 -22.45 -4.90 4.03
N TYR A 100 -21.24 -4.36 4.13
CA TYR A 100 -20.27 -4.38 3.04
C TYR A 100 -19.47 -5.70 3.04
N GLU A 101 -19.21 -6.25 1.85
CA GLU A 101 -18.21 -7.33 1.70
C GLU A 101 -16.82 -6.70 1.84
N SER A 102 -16.24 -6.78 3.04
CA SER A 102 -14.93 -6.20 3.32
C SER A 102 -13.96 -7.22 3.90
N HIS A 103 -12.67 -7.06 3.60
CA HIS A 103 -11.63 -7.99 3.98
C HIS A 103 -10.35 -7.26 4.36
N LEU A 104 -9.64 -7.80 5.34
CA LEU A 104 -8.24 -7.43 5.56
C LEU A 104 -7.38 -8.22 4.57
N CYS A 105 -6.74 -7.54 3.64
CA CYS A 105 -5.87 -8.15 2.65
C CYS A 105 -4.41 -8.03 3.07
N ARG A 106 -3.67 -9.13 2.92
CA ARG A 106 -2.23 -9.18 3.15
C ARG A 106 -1.51 -9.61 1.87
N THR A 107 -0.51 -8.85 1.46
CA THR A 107 0.43 -9.23 0.38
C THR A 107 1.79 -9.52 0.99
N SER A 108 2.49 -10.52 0.46
CA SER A 108 3.86 -10.85 0.83
C SER A 108 4.72 -10.96 -0.42
N TRP A 109 5.98 -10.52 -0.33
CA TRP A 109 6.96 -10.73 -1.40
C TRP A 109 8.16 -11.52 -0.87
N SER A 110 8.50 -12.59 -1.60
CA SER A 110 9.62 -13.45 -1.26
C SER A 110 10.94 -12.71 -1.46
N THR A 111 11.77 -12.70 -0.43
CA THR A 111 13.19 -12.40 -0.59
C THR A 111 13.93 -13.66 -1.05
N PRO A 112 15.01 -13.56 -1.85
CA PRO A 112 15.80 -14.73 -2.26
C PRO A 112 16.46 -15.48 -1.09
N PHE A 113 16.54 -14.83 0.08
CA PHE A 113 16.96 -15.38 1.36
C PHE A 113 15.74 -15.80 2.16
N ASP A 114 15.92 -16.79 3.03
CA ASP A 114 14.97 -17.18 4.10
C ASP A 114 14.85 -16.09 5.19
N CYS A 115 14.90 -14.83 4.79
CA CYS A 115 14.65 -13.66 5.61
C CYS A 115 13.13 -13.43 5.69
N PRO A 116 12.62 -12.78 6.74
CA PRO A 116 11.21 -12.44 6.82
C PRO A 116 10.81 -11.66 5.55
N SER A 117 9.94 -12.27 4.75
CA SER A 117 9.35 -11.61 3.59
C SER A 117 8.66 -10.34 4.08
N GLY A 118 8.84 -9.23 3.36
CA GLY A 118 8.07 -8.04 3.67
C GLY A 118 6.60 -8.35 3.44
N GLU A 119 5.77 -7.93 4.39
CA GLU A 119 4.32 -8.05 4.33
C GLU A 119 3.69 -6.67 4.33
N TYR A 120 2.57 -6.56 3.64
CA TYR A 120 1.76 -5.34 3.61
C TYR A 120 0.31 -5.68 3.85
N GLU A 121 -0.37 -4.86 4.66
CA GLU A 121 -1.79 -5.04 5.00
C GLU A 121 -2.59 -3.80 4.61
N TYR A 122 -3.72 -4.01 3.96
CA TYR A 122 -4.69 -2.99 3.59
C TYR A 122 -6.12 -3.54 3.68
N VAL A 123 -7.12 -2.68 3.60
CA VAL A 123 -8.53 -3.08 3.60
C VAL A 123 -9.03 -3.14 2.16
N GLU A 124 -9.74 -4.19 1.81
CA GLU A 124 -10.41 -4.37 0.52
C GLU A 124 -11.91 -4.39 0.74
N VAL A 125 -12.66 -3.72 -0.13
CA VAL A 125 -14.13 -3.73 -0.13
C VAL A 125 -14.61 -4.10 -1.52
N VAL A 126 -15.50 -5.09 -1.61
CA VAL A 126 -16.15 -5.48 -2.86
C VAL A 126 -17.55 -4.90 -2.85
N MET A 127 -17.85 -4.05 -3.84
CA MET A 127 -19.15 -3.41 -4.00
C MET A 127 -19.81 -3.90 -5.28
N ARG A 128 -21.12 -4.12 -5.25
CA ARG A 128 -21.89 -4.41 -6.46
C ARG A 128 -22.27 -3.11 -7.15
N ASN A 129 -21.91 -2.97 -8.41
CA ASN A 129 -22.28 -1.82 -9.23
C ASN A 129 -23.74 -1.93 -9.69
N LYS A 130 -24.33 -0.79 -10.07
CA LYS A 130 -25.71 -0.69 -10.60
C LYS A 130 -25.89 -1.54 -11.86
N ASP A 131 -24.83 -1.73 -12.64
CA ASP A 131 -24.80 -2.51 -13.88
C ASP A 131 -24.62 -4.03 -13.65
N GLY A 132 -24.63 -4.50 -12.39
CA GLY A 132 -24.45 -5.91 -12.03
C GLY A 132 -22.99 -6.39 -11.96
N GLY A 133 -22.02 -5.54 -12.32
CA GLY A 133 -20.60 -5.79 -12.10
C GLY A 133 -20.19 -5.65 -10.63
N THR A 134 -18.94 -6.01 -10.31
CA THR A 134 -18.34 -5.78 -8.99
C THR A 134 -17.18 -4.79 -9.11
N VAL A 135 -17.08 -3.89 -8.15
CA VAL A 135 -16.01 -2.90 -8.03
C VAL A 135 -15.20 -3.27 -6.78
N ARG A 136 -13.88 -3.35 -6.96
CA ARG A 136 -12.92 -3.57 -5.88
C ARG A 136 -12.38 -2.21 -5.44
N VAL A 137 -12.67 -1.84 -4.20
CA VAL A 137 -12.15 -0.62 -3.57
C VAL A 137 -11.06 -1.01 -2.57
N ILE A 138 -9.89 -0.39 -2.70
CA ILE A 138 -8.76 -0.51 -1.79
C ILE A 138 -8.80 0.66 -0.82
N VAL A 139 -8.66 0.37 0.46
CA VAL A 139 -8.56 1.36 1.53
C VAL A 139 -7.23 1.18 2.24
N ASP A 140 -6.41 2.23 2.20
CA ASP A 140 -5.18 2.31 2.97
C ASP A 140 -5.22 3.49 3.92
N LEU A 141 -5.00 3.22 5.19
CA LEU A 141 -5.12 4.22 6.26
C LEU A 141 -3.83 5.00 6.51
N ASP A 142 -2.73 4.60 5.87
CA ASP A 142 -1.41 5.23 6.03
C ASP A 142 -0.66 5.32 4.70
N PHE A 143 -1.36 5.70 3.63
CA PHE A 143 -0.82 5.65 2.27
C PHE A 143 0.36 6.59 2.04
N ARG A 144 0.29 7.80 2.61
CA ARG A 144 1.30 8.85 2.43
C ARG A 144 2.69 8.43 2.96
N THR A 145 2.74 7.78 4.12
CA THR A 145 4.02 7.43 4.79
C THR A 145 4.80 6.41 3.96
N GLU A 146 4.11 5.62 3.14
CA GLU A 146 4.73 4.71 2.19
C GLU A 146 5.61 5.41 1.14
N PHE A 147 5.55 6.73 1.00
CA PHE A 147 6.34 7.51 0.04
C PHE A 147 7.38 8.42 0.70
N GLU A 148 7.71 8.21 1.98
CA GLU A 148 8.77 9.01 2.62
C GLU A 148 10.16 8.75 2.02
N LEU A 149 10.91 9.81 1.74
CA LEU A 149 12.28 9.71 1.24
C LEU A 149 13.27 10.35 2.19
N ALA A 150 14.49 9.82 2.19
CA ALA A 150 15.62 10.49 2.81
C ALA A 150 16.03 11.69 1.96
N ARG A 151 16.05 12.88 2.57
CA ARG A 151 16.48 14.15 1.94
C ARG A 151 15.68 14.47 0.66
N PRO A 152 14.36 14.63 0.72
CA PRO A 152 13.56 14.95 -0.46
C PRO A 152 14.00 16.30 -1.09
N THR A 153 13.75 16.46 -2.38
CA THR A 153 13.69 17.80 -2.99
C THR A 153 12.42 18.51 -2.51
N PRO A 154 12.39 19.85 -2.46
CA PRO A 154 11.19 20.59 -2.08
C PRO A 154 9.97 20.19 -2.91
N ASP A 155 10.11 20.07 -4.24
CA ASP A 155 9.02 19.70 -5.14
C ASP A 155 8.45 18.31 -4.84
N TYR A 156 9.32 17.36 -4.47
CA TYR A 156 8.88 16.02 -4.08
C TYR A 156 8.19 16.01 -2.72
N GLU A 157 8.71 16.78 -1.78
CA GLU A 157 8.11 16.92 -0.46
C GLU A 157 6.71 17.49 -0.57
N GLU A 158 6.54 18.53 -1.38
CA GLU A 158 5.25 19.12 -1.72
C GLU A 158 4.35 18.04 -2.35
N LEU A 159 4.77 17.36 -3.43
CA LEU A 159 3.96 16.31 -4.09
C LEU A 159 3.51 15.21 -3.11
N LYS A 160 4.42 14.76 -2.24
CA LYS A 160 4.15 13.76 -1.20
C LYS A 160 3.20 14.31 -0.14
N ASP A 161 3.28 15.60 0.21
CA ASP A 161 2.37 16.29 1.13
C ASP A 161 0.97 16.55 0.52
N ALA A 162 0.83 16.49 -0.80
CA ALA A 162 -0.48 16.50 -1.47
C ALA A 162 -1.19 15.13 -1.52
N LEU A 163 -0.49 14.01 -1.31
CA LEU A 163 -1.10 12.68 -1.29
C LEU A 163 -2.16 12.53 -0.17
N PRO A 164 -3.17 11.67 -0.32
CA PRO A 164 -4.08 11.41 0.79
C PRO A 164 -3.39 10.54 1.86
N SER A 165 -3.56 10.89 3.14
CA SER A 165 -3.13 9.99 4.24
C SER A 165 -3.98 8.72 4.27
N ILE A 166 -5.30 8.87 4.04
CA ILE A 166 -6.24 7.76 3.87
C ILE A 166 -6.57 7.67 2.38
N PHE A 167 -6.03 6.67 1.71
CA PHE A 167 -6.35 6.37 0.33
C PHE A 167 -7.61 5.50 0.25
N VAL A 168 -8.51 5.85 -0.67
CA VAL A 168 -9.66 5.05 -1.07
C VAL A 168 -9.75 5.11 -2.58
N GLY A 169 -9.56 3.97 -3.26
CA GLY A 169 -9.54 3.92 -4.71
C GLY A 169 -9.45 2.51 -5.27
N ASP A 170 -9.66 2.36 -6.57
CA ASP A 170 -9.50 1.07 -7.25
C ASP A 170 -8.04 0.73 -7.61
N GLU A 171 -7.86 -0.41 -8.28
CA GLU A 171 -6.54 -0.90 -8.73
C GLU A 171 -5.89 0.02 -9.77
N GLU A 172 -6.67 0.63 -10.66
CA GLU A 172 -6.15 1.50 -11.71
C GLU A 172 -5.65 2.82 -11.13
N LYS A 173 -6.40 3.39 -10.20
CA LYS A 173 -6.03 4.62 -9.50
C LYS A 173 -4.75 4.46 -8.69
N ILE A 174 -4.64 3.37 -7.92
CA ILE A 174 -3.42 3.14 -7.15
C ILE A 174 -2.21 2.88 -8.06
N ASP A 175 -2.39 2.21 -9.21
CA ASP A 175 -1.32 2.02 -10.20
C ASP A 175 -0.82 3.37 -10.75
N LYS A 176 -1.74 4.25 -11.16
CA LYS A 176 -1.42 5.61 -11.65
C LYS A 176 -0.69 6.44 -10.59
N LEU A 177 -1.20 6.47 -9.36
CA LEU A 177 -0.58 7.22 -8.25
C LEU A 177 0.81 6.70 -7.92
N VAL A 178 0.97 5.38 -7.78
CA VAL A 178 2.28 4.79 -7.47
C VAL A 178 3.28 5.10 -8.59
N SER A 179 2.88 5.00 -9.86
CA SER A 179 3.74 5.31 -11.01
C SER A 179 4.21 6.76 -10.98
N LEU A 180 3.27 7.70 -10.77
CA LEU A 180 3.54 9.13 -10.71
C LEU A 180 4.52 9.48 -9.57
N VAL A 181 4.22 9.02 -8.35
CA VAL A 181 5.01 9.34 -7.16
C VAL A 181 6.37 8.64 -7.21
N CYS A 182 6.47 7.41 -7.71
CA CYS A 182 7.75 6.73 -7.88
C CYS A 182 8.64 7.41 -8.94
N SER A 183 8.05 7.95 -10.01
CA SER A 183 8.79 8.76 -10.99
C SER A 183 9.39 10.01 -10.33
N ALA A 184 8.58 10.77 -9.60
CA ALA A 184 9.05 11.96 -8.88
C ALA A 184 10.09 11.60 -7.79
N ALA A 185 9.88 10.49 -7.09
CA ALA A 185 10.83 9.99 -6.08
C ALA A 185 12.20 9.68 -6.69
N LYS A 186 12.21 9.05 -7.87
CA LYS A 186 13.42 8.76 -8.63
C LYS A 186 14.15 10.04 -9.02
N GLN A 187 13.43 11.07 -9.46
CA GLN A 187 14.02 12.37 -9.80
C GLN A 187 14.63 13.04 -8.57
N SER A 188 13.90 13.07 -7.45
CA SER A 188 14.38 13.63 -6.17
C SER A 188 15.66 12.93 -5.67
N LEU A 189 15.67 11.59 -5.63
CA LEU A 189 16.85 10.84 -5.20
C LEU A 189 18.06 11.10 -6.10
N LYS A 190 17.85 11.11 -7.42
CA LYS A 190 18.91 11.41 -8.40
C LYS A 190 19.46 12.83 -8.23
N ALA A 191 18.60 13.83 -8.03
CA ALA A 191 19.00 15.21 -7.79
C ALA A 191 19.86 15.36 -6.51
N ARG A 192 19.67 14.46 -5.54
CA ARG A 192 20.44 14.41 -4.29
C ARG A 192 21.64 13.47 -4.33
N GLY A 193 21.94 12.86 -5.49
CA GLY A 193 23.03 11.90 -5.64
C GLY A 193 22.80 10.59 -4.90
N LEU A 194 21.55 10.23 -4.60
CA LEU A 194 21.18 9.01 -3.89
C LEU A 194 20.71 7.93 -4.89
N HIS A 195 21.12 6.69 -4.63
CA HIS A 195 20.63 5.55 -5.39
C HIS A 195 19.20 5.18 -4.96
N ILE A 196 18.40 4.63 -5.89
CA ILE A 196 17.02 4.21 -5.62
C ILE A 196 17.04 2.84 -4.96
N PRO A 197 16.62 2.71 -3.69
CA PRO A 197 16.61 1.41 -3.06
C PRO A 197 15.55 0.48 -3.69
N PRO A 198 15.73 -0.85 -3.64
CA PRO A 198 14.83 -1.80 -4.29
C PRO A 198 13.37 -1.64 -3.83
N TRP A 199 13.15 -1.33 -2.55
CA TRP A 199 11.82 -1.13 -1.98
C TRP A 199 11.15 0.20 -2.39
N ARG A 200 11.89 1.10 -3.05
CA ARG A 200 11.35 2.34 -3.63
C ARG A 200 11.18 2.26 -5.14
N LYS A 201 11.52 1.12 -5.76
CA LYS A 201 11.20 0.88 -7.18
C LYS A 201 9.69 0.75 -7.34
N GLU A 202 9.17 1.27 -8.45
CA GLU A 202 7.74 1.26 -8.77
C GLU A 202 7.14 -0.15 -8.71
N SER A 203 7.80 -1.14 -9.31
CA SER A 203 7.34 -2.54 -9.30
C SER A 203 7.18 -3.11 -7.89
N HIS A 204 8.11 -2.78 -6.99
CA HIS A 204 8.01 -3.18 -5.59
C HIS A 204 6.86 -2.47 -4.88
N MET A 205 6.74 -1.16 -5.07
CA MET A 205 5.66 -0.37 -4.47
C MET A 205 4.28 -0.86 -4.93
N LYS A 206 4.08 -1.09 -6.23
CA LYS A 206 2.83 -1.65 -6.78
C LYS A 206 2.50 -3.00 -6.16
N SER A 207 3.49 -3.84 -5.88
CA SER A 207 3.27 -5.18 -5.31
C SER A 207 2.61 -5.17 -3.93
N LYS A 208 2.68 -4.06 -3.17
CA LYS A 208 1.99 -3.92 -1.88
C LYS A 208 0.47 -4.00 -1.98
N TRP A 209 -0.09 -3.56 -3.11
CA TRP A 209 -1.55 -3.50 -3.30
C TRP A 209 -2.05 -4.36 -4.47
N LEU A 210 -1.20 -4.54 -5.49
CA LEU A 210 -1.56 -5.14 -6.78
C LEU A 210 -0.96 -6.54 -6.99
N SER A 211 -0.27 -7.11 -6.00
CA SER A 211 0.28 -8.47 -6.15
C SER A 211 -0.81 -9.53 -6.25
N SER A 212 -0.60 -10.49 -7.16
CA SER A 212 -1.46 -11.67 -7.30
C SER A 212 -1.41 -12.60 -6.09
N ASN A 213 -0.36 -12.51 -5.27
CA ASN A 213 -0.21 -13.29 -4.04
C ASN A 213 -0.98 -12.71 -2.84
N ARG A 214 -1.96 -11.81 -3.07
CA ARG A 214 -2.81 -11.26 -2.01
C ARG A 214 -3.64 -12.36 -1.35
N LYS A 215 -3.70 -12.35 -0.02
CA LYS A 215 -4.51 -13.26 0.79
C LYS A 215 -5.49 -12.44 1.63
N ARG A 216 -6.76 -12.84 1.63
CA ARG A 216 -7.75 -12.32 2.58
C ARG A 216 -7.51 -13.01 3.92
N VAL A 217 -7.27 -12.22 4.96
CA VAL A 217 -7.11 -12.69 6.34
C VAL A 217 -8.48 -13.20 6.82
N SER A 218 -8.50 -14.37 7.45
CA SER A 218 -9.75 -14.95 7.94
C SER A 218 -10.39 -14.09 9.03
N SER A 219 -11.72 -14.04 9.07
CA SER A 219 -12.46 -13.31 10.11
C SER A 219 -12.07 -13.79 11.51
N ALA A 220 -11.78 -15.08 11.70
CA ALA A 220 -11.32 -15.63 12.98
C ALA A 220 -9.96 -15.06 13.44
N GLU A 221 -8.97 -14.97 12.54
CA GLU A 221 -7.63 -14.44 12.82
C GLU A 221 -7.69 -12.95 13.22
N PHE A 222 -8.56 -12.21 12.54
CA PHE A 222 -8.73 -10.79 12.82
C PHE A 222 -9.61 -10.54 14.07
N MET A 223 -10.71 -11.27 14.27
CA MET A 223 -11.60 -11.12 15.44
C MET A 223 -10.94 -11.51 16.76
N SER A 224 -10.01 -12.48 16.76
CA SER A 224 -9.15 -12.80 17.91
C SER A 224 -8.36 -11.59 18.42
N CYS A 225 -8.02 -10.65 17.52
CA CYS A 225 -7.31 -9.43 17.86
C CYS A 225 -8.24 -8.32 18.38
N LEU A 226 -9.48 -8.27 17.90
CA LEU A 226 -10.51 -7.30 18.31
C LEU A 226 -11.22 -7.66 19.62
N SER A 227 -11.34 -8.95 19.96
CA SER A 227 -12.01 -9.40 21.18
C SER A 227 -11.42 -8.77 22.45
N LYS A 228 -10.09 -8.61 22.47
CA LYS A 228 -9.36 -7.93 23.55
C LYS A 228 -9.71 -6.44 23.68
N TYR A 229 -10.15 -5.81 22.59
CA TYR A 229 -10.55 -4.40 22.55
C TYR A 229 -12.04 -4.21 22.93
N MET A 230 -12.95 -5.02 22.40
CA MET A 230 -14.38 -4.85 22.64
C MET A 230 -14.80 -5.21 24.08
N THR A 231 -14.03 -6.07 24.78
CA THR A 231 -14.32 -6.47 26.16
C THR A 231 -14.11 -5.33 27.18
N GLN A 232 -13.36 -4.28 26.84
CA GLN A 232 -13.13 -3.14 27.74
C GLN A 232 -14.20 -2.04 27.63
N ASN A 233 -15.00 -2.01 26.56
CA ASN A 233 -15.99 -0.96 26.28
C ASN A 233 -17.45 -1.36 26.51
N GLY A 234 -17.72 -2.43 27.26
CA GLY A 234 -19.07 -2.72 27.78
C GLY A 234 -20.19 -2.93 26.74
N ASN A 235 -19.86 -3.20 25.47
CA ASN A 235 -20.86 -3.59 24.47
C ASN A 235 -21.12 -5.10 24.59
N ALA A 236 -22.31 -5.46 25.10
CA ALA A 236 -22.77 -6.82 25.38
C ALA A 236 -22.84 -7.78 24.16
N CYS A 237 -22.37 -7.36 22.98
CA CYS A 237 -22.53 -8.08 21.72
C CYS A 237 -21.43 -9.14 21.46
N PHE A 238 -20.41 -9.25 22.32
CA PHE A 238 -19.32 -10.21 22.12
C PHE A 238 -19.71 -11.67 22.42
N LEU A 239 -20.58 -11.91 23.42
CA LEU A 239 -20.99 -13.28 23.77
C LEU A 239 -21.99 -13.86 22.76
N ASP A 240 -22.88 -13.04 22.19
CA ASP A 240 -23.85 -13.49 21.18
C ASP A 240 -23.19 -13.84 19.83
N LEU A 241 -22.07 -13.20 19.49
CA LEU A 241 -21.36 -13.42 18.21
C LEU A 241 -20.56 -14.73 18.16
N VAL A 242 -19.96 -15.14 19.28
CA VAL A 242 -19.26 -16.43 19.35
C VAL A 242 -20.25 -17.61 19.31
N GLN A 243 -21.47 -17.41 19.79
CA GLN A 243 -22.52 -18.43 19.75
C GLN A 243 -23.21 -18.54 18.38
N ALA A 244 -23.27 -17.47 17.59
CA ALA A 244 -23.88 -17.49 16.26
C ALA A 244 -23.06 -18.30 15.23
N ASP A 245 -21.72 -18.27 15.32
CA ASP A 245 -20.84 -18.96 14.36
C ASP A 245 -20.78 -20.49 14.60
N GLN A 246 -21.18 -20.97 15.78
CA GLN A 246 -21.29 -22.41 16.08
C GLN A 246 -22.61 -23.05 15.61
N GLN A 247 -23.59 -22.28 15.13
CA GLN A 247 -24.92 -22.78 14.78
C GLN A 247 -25.16 -23.04 13.29
N LEU A 248 -24.24 -22.64 12.39
CA LEU A 248 -24.36 -22.91 10.94
C LEU A 248 -23.77 -24.26 10.50
N GLY A 249 -23.36 -25.12 11.45
CA GLY A 249 -22.68 -26.39 11.19
C GLY A 249 -23.53 -27.67 11.28
N THR A 250 -24.86 -27.59 11.45
CA THR A 250 -25.72 -28.79 11.48
C THR A 250 -27.08 -28.55 10.85
N TYR A 251 -27.17 -28.61 9.52
CA TYR A 251 -28.41 -29.03 8.86
C TYR A 251 -28.09 -30.13 7.86
N ASN A 252 -28.21 -31.37 8.34
CA ASN A 252 -28.44 -32.54 7.51
C ASN A 252 -29.90 -32.51 7.05
N CYS A 253 -30.11 -32.52 5.73
CA CYS A 253 -31.15 -33.30 5.05
C CYS A 253 -30.56 -33.79 3.74
#